data_AF-A0A848TBX1-F1
#
_entry.id   AF-A0A848TBX1-F1
#
_cell.length_a   1.000
_cell.length_b   1.000
_cell.length_c   1.000
_cell.angle_alpha   90.00
_cell.angle_beta   90.00
_cell.angle_gamma   90.00
#
_symmetry.space_group_name_H-M   'P 1'
#
loop_
_entity.id
_entity.type
_entity.pdbx_description
1 polymer ?
#
loop_
_entity_poly.entity_id
_entity_poly.type
_entity_poly.pdbx_seq_one_letter_code
_entity_poly.pdbx_strand_id
1 'polypeptide(L)' 'MITILNILTLLLDVAFFIMLVHIIMSWLINFNVLNLRQPIVAQIWDGLN' A
#
# COMPACT_ATOMS: atom_id res chain seq x y z
N MET A 1 19.26 23.48 -3.42
CA MET A 1 18.40 23.38 -4.62
C MET A 1 18.09 21.93 -4.99
N ILE A 2 19.05 21.00 -4.96
CA ILE A 2 18.83 19.57 -5.27
C ILE A 2 18.20 18.78 -4.10
N THR A 3 18.47 19.15 -2.85
CA THR A 3 18.05 18.39 -1.66
C THR A 3 16.54 18.32 -1.42
N ILE A 4 15.80 19.42 -1.59
CA ILE A 4 14.32 19.41 -1.44
C ILE A 4 13.68 18.54 -2.52
N LEU A 5 14.13 18.66 -3.77
CA LEU A 5 13.61 17.85 -4.88
C LEU A 5 13.89 16.36 -4.64
N ASN A 6 15.09 16.00 -4.18
CA ASN A 6 15.43 14.61 -3.87
C ASN A 6 14.57 14.02 -2.75
N ILE A 7 14.30 14.80 -1.69
CA ILE A 7 13.42 14.34 -0.60
C ILE A 7 11.98 14.18 -1.11
N LEU A 8 11.51 15.10 -1.96
CA LEU A 8 10.19 14.99 -2.57
C LEU A 8 10.09 13.75 -3.45
N THR A 9 11.08 13.47 -4.28
CA THR A 9 11.13 12.26 -5.11
C THR A 9 11.11 11.00 -4.25
N LEU A 10 11.90 10.95 -3.17
CA LEU A 10 11.88 9.83 -2.22
C LEU A 10 10.46 9.60 -1.64
N LEU A 11 9.78 10.67 -1.23
CA LEU A 11 8.42 10.58 -0.69
C LEU A 11 7.43 10.10 -1.76
N LEU A 12 7.56 10.57 -2.99
CA LEU A 12 6.72 10.14 -4.11
C LEU A 12 6.95 8.66 -4.45
N ASP A 13 8.19 8.18 -4.40
CA ASP A 13 8.51 6.76 -4.63
C ASP A 13 7.88 5.87 -3.55
N VAL A 14 7.94 6.29 -2.27
CA VAL A 14 7.29 5.58 -1.16
C VAL A 14 5.77 5.61 -1.30
N ALA A 15 5.19 6.77 -1.63
CA ALA A 15 3.74 6.91 -1.84
C ALA A 15 3.25 6.05 -3.01
N PHE A 16 4.02 5.99 -4.11
CA PHE A 16 3.74 5.13 -5.25
C PHE A 16 3.79 3.65 -4.86
N PHE A 17 4.77 3.25 -4.07
CA PHE A 17 4.84 1.87 -3.55
C PHE A 17 3.62 1.51 -2.70
N ILE A 18 3.22 2.39 -1.76
CA ILE A 18 2.04 2.17 -0.92
C ILE A 18 0.76 2.04 -1.77
N MET A 19 0.60 2.91 -2.78
CA MET A 19 -0.52 2.84 -3.73
C MET A 19 -0.55 1.48 -4.46
N LEU A 20 0.60 1.00 -4.93
CA LEU A 20 0.70 -0.28 -5.63
C LEU A 20 0.31 -1.45 -4.71
N VAL A 21 0.80 -1.46 -3.47
CA VAL A 21 0.42 -2.47 -2.46
C VAL A 21 -1.09 -2.42 -2.19
N HIS A 22 -1.67 -1.24 -2.02
CA HIS A 22 -3.10 -1.07 -1.77
C HIS A 22 -3.95 -1.59 -2.94
N ILE A 23 -3.57 -1.30 -4.19
CA ILE A 23 -4.26 -1.79 -5.39
C ILE A 23 -4.20 -3.32 -5.48
N ILE A 24 -3.02 -3.93 -5.27
CA ILE A 24 -2.87 -5.38 -5.31
C ILE A 24 -3.68 -6.05 -4.20
N MET A 25 -3.61 -5.54 -2.97
CA MET A 25 -4.42 -6.05 -1.85
C MET A 25 -5.92 -5.96 -2.15
N SER A 26 -6.37 -4.82 -2.68
CA SER A 26 -7.77 -4.62 -3.10
C SER A 26 -8.19 -5.67 -4.13
N TRP A 27 -7.35 -5.93 -5.11
CA TRP A 27 -7.57 -6.96 -6.12
C TRP A 27 -7.67 -8.34 -5.48
N LEU A 28 -6.69 -8.73 -4.67
CA LEU A 28 -6.66 -10.05 -4.02
C LEU A 28 -7.87 -10.30 -3.11
N ILE A 29 -8.34 -9.27 -2.38
CA ILE A 29 -9.56 -9.37 -1.56
C ILE A 29 -10.80 -9.51 -2.46
N ASN A 30 -10.90 -8.72 -3.53
CA ASN A 30 -12.04 -8.77 -4.47
C ASN A 30 -12.18 -10.15 -5.12
N PHE A 31 -11.04 -10.75 -5.51
CA PHE A 31 -10.99 -12.10 -6.07
C PHE A 31 -11.06 -13.21 -5.01
N ASN A 32 -11.34 -12.89 -3.74
CA ASN A 32 -11.38 -13.82 -2.61
C ASN A 32 -10.10 -14.66 -2.43
N VAL A 33 -8.97 -14.18 -2.96
CA VAL A 33 -7.65 -14.80 -2.76
C VAL A 33 -7.17 -14.54 -1.33
N LEU A 34 -7.44 -13.34 -0.81
CA LEU A 34 -7.19 -12.97 0.58
C LEU A 34 -8.53 -12.78 1.32
N ASN A 35 -8.63 -13.38 2.51
CA ASN A 35 -9.85 -13.35 3.31
C ASN A 35 -9.69 -12.42 4.51
N LEU A 36 -10.46 -11.32 4.54
CA LEU A 36 -10.49 -10.34 5.63
C LEU A 36 -10.99 -10.88 6.98
N ARG A 37 -11.55 -12.09 7.04
CA ARG A 37 -11.87 -12.76 8.31
C ARG A 37 -10.62 -13.30 9.02
N GLN A 38 -9.51 -13.43 8.30
CA GLN A 38 -8.23 -13.81 8.89
C GLN A 38 -7.62 -12.59 9.57
N PRO A 39 -7.30 -12.65 10.88
CA PRO A 39 -6.89 -11.47 11.64
C PRO A 39 -5.64 -10.78 11.10
N ILE A 40 -4.69 -11.55 10.53
CA ILE A 40 -3.48 -10.98 9.95
C ILE A 40 -3.76 -10.20 8.65
N VAL A 41 -4.68 -10.70 7.81
CA VAL A 41 -5.07 -10.03 6.56
C VAL A 41 -5.85 -8.76 6.87
N ALA A 42 -6.77 -8.83 7.83
CA ALA A 42 -7.51 -7.68 8.33
C ALA A 42 -6.58 -6.60 8.87
N GLN A 43 -5.62 -6.96 9.74
CA GLN A 43 -4.67 -6.00 10.31
C GLN A 43 -3.81 -5.31 9.25
N ILE A 44 -3.35 -6.04 8.24
CA ILE A 44 -2.58 -5.46 7.14
C ILE A 44 -3.47 -4.53 6.30
N TRP A 45 -4.70 -4.95 6.01
CA TRP A 45 -5.66 -4.16 5.24
C TRP A 45 -6.04 -2.86 5.96
N ASP A 46 -6.33 -2.96 7.26
CA ASP A 46 -6.66 -1.80 8.12
C ASP A 46 -5.46 -0.86 8.30
N GLY A 47 -4.22 -1.38 8.25
CA GLY A 47 -3.01 -0.55 8.25
C GLY A 47 -2.72 0.16 6.92
N LEU A 48 -3.32 -0.31 5.82
CA LEU A 48 -3.16 0.24 4.48
C LEU A 48 -4.30 1.18 4.05
N ASN A 49 -5.39 1.27 4.81
CA ASN A 49 -6.60 2.03 4.51
C ASN A 49 -6.81 3.17 5.52
#